data_AF-A0A7C5B1W5-F1
#
_entry.id   AF-A0A7C5B1W5-F1
#
_cell.length_a   1.000
_cell.length_b   1.000
_cell.length_c   1.000
_cell.angle_alpha   90.00
_cell.angle_beta   90.00
_cell.angle_gamma   90.00
#
_symmetry.space_group_name_H-M   'P 1'
#
loop_
_entity.id
_entity.type
_entity.pdbx_description
1 polymer ?
#
loop_
_entity_poly.entity_id
_entity_poly.type
_entity_poly.pdbx_seq_one_letter_code
_entity_poly.pdbx_strand_id
1 'polypeptide(L)'
;MSIDKELLAILCCPETKQAVSLAEESLIQKLNAAVVRGEVKNLAKRPVSSELDGGLIRADRKILYPIRDNIPVMLIEEGIPLEQVR
;
A
#
# COMPACT_ATOMS: atom_id res chain seq x y z
N MET A 1 22.01 14.93 -21.04
CA MET A 1 21.32 13.71 -20.59
C MET A 1 19.94 14.14 -20.14
N SER A 2 18.98 14.00 -21.05
CA SER A 2 17.60 14.42 -20.86
C SER A 2 16.87 13.28 -20.15
N ILE A 3 16.19 13.58 -19.05
CA ILE A 3 15.50 12.57 -18.23
C ILE A 3 14.42 11.85 -19.08
N ASP A 4 14.60 10.55 -19.27
CA ASP A 4 13.76 9.68 -20.09
C ASP A 4 12.37 9.47 -19.49
N LYS A 5 11.36 9.45 -20.36
CA LYS A 5 9.95 9.16 -20.01
C LYS A 5 9.75 7.75 -19.44
N GLU A 6 10.70 6.83 -19.67
CA GLU A 6 10.78 5.51 -19.02
C GLU A 6 10.98 5.61 -17.51
N LEU A 7 11.47 6.75 -16.99
CA LEU A 7 11.66 6.97 -15.56
C LEU A 7 10.35 7.18 -14.77
N LEU A 8 9.26 7.53 -15.47
CA LEU A 8 7.95 7.86 -14.89
C LEU A 8 6.92 6.72 -15.01
N ALA A 9 7.23 5.63 -15.72
CA ALA A 9 6.45 4.37 -15.68
C ALA A 9 6.82 3.48 -14.48
N ILE A 10 7.75 3.96 -13.63
CA ILE A 10 8.43 3.29 -12.52
C ILE A 10 7.65 3.48 -11.20
N LEU A 11 6.40 3.03 -11.12
CA LEU A 11 5.75 2.75 -9.84
C LEU A 11 5.61 1.24 -9.73
N CYS A 12 6.72 0.61 -9.34
CA CYS A 12 6.77 -0.80 -9.02
C CYS A 12 7.03 -0.96 -7.52
N CYS A 13 6.63 -2.10 -6.96
CA CYS A 13 6.97 -2.50 -5.60
C CYS A 13 8.48 -2.27 -5.33
N PRO A 14 8.86 -1.51 -4.30
CA PRO A 14 10.26 -1.18 -4.02
C PRO A 14 11.12 -2.43 -3.77
N GLU A 15 10.52 -3.50 -3.24
CA GLU A 15 11.16 -4.78 -2.93
C GLU A 15 11.28 -5.71 -4.14
N THR A 16 10.17 -5.96 -4.86
CA THR A 16 10.08 -7.05 -5.85
C THR A 16 10.00 -6.57 -7.29
N LYS A 17 9.93 -5.26 -7.53
CA LYS A 17 9.66 -4.63 -8.85
C LYS A 17 8.36 -5.08 -9.53
N GLN A 18 7.46 -5.74 -8.80
CA GLN A 18 6.13 -6.07 -9.30
C GLN A 18 5.29 -4.81 -9.54
N ALA A 19 4.41 -4.88 -10.52
CA ALA A 19 3.42 -3.82 -10.74
C ALA A 19 2.52 -3.63 -9.51
N VAL A 20 2.06 -2.41 -9.32
CA VAL A 20 1.05 -2.07 -8.30
C VAL A 20 -0.17 -1.47 -8.99
N SER A 21 -1.35 -1.70 -8.42
CA SER A 21 -2.63 -1.19 -8.91
C SER A 21 -3.39 -0.52 -7.78
N LEU A 22 -4.20 0.50 -8.07
CA LEU A 22 -5.07 1.11 -7.07
C LEU A 22 -6.01 0.06 -6.44
N ALA A 23 -6.16 0.14 -5.13
CA ALA A 23 -7.13 -0.63 -4.37
C ALA A 23 -8.54 -0.10 -4.63
N GLU A 24 -9.51 -1.01 -4.63
CA GLU A 24 -10.93 -0.62 -4.65
C GLU A 24 -11.32 0.04 -3.33
N GLU A 25 -12.22 1.03 -3.38
CA GLU A 25 -12.70 1.76 -2.20
C GLU A 25 -13.28 0.82 -1.13
N SER A 26 -13.98 -0.23 -1.55
CA SER A 26 -14.53 -1.27 -0.66
C SER A 26 -13.45 -1.97 0.16
N LEU A 27 -12.25 -2.19 -0.39
CA LEU A 27 -11.13 -2.77 0.34
C LEU A 27 -10.55 -1.77 1.33
N ILE A 28 -10.41 -0.50 0.94
CA ILE A 28 -9.90 0.57 1.81
C ILE A 28 -10.82 0.77 3.01
N GLN A 29 -12.13 0.76 2.82
CA GLN A 29 -13.09 0.84 3.92
C GLN A 29 -12.95 -0.34 4.90
N LYS A 30 -12.81 -1.58 4.39
CA LYS A 30 -12.55 -2.76 5.23
C LYS A 30 -11.24 -2.64 6.00
N LEU A 31 -10.18 -2.15 5.34
CA LEU A 31 -8.88 -1.94 5.95
C LEU A 31 -8.97 -0.88 7.05
N ASN A 32 -9.58 0.27 6.79
CA ASN A 32 -9.77 1.35 7.77
C ASN A 32 -10.59 0.86 8.97
N ALA A 33 -11.64 0.08 8.76
CA ALA A 33 -12.39 -0.53 9.86
C ALA A 33 -11.50 -1.44 10.74
N ALA A 34 -10.58 -2.21 10.15
CA ALA A 34 -9.65 -3.06 10.90
C ALA A 34 -8.51 -2.26 11.55
N VAL A 35 -8.06 -1.19 10.91
CA VAL A 35 -7.10 -0.21 11.45
C VAL A 35 -7.66 0.45 12.71
N VAL A 36 -8.91 0.90 12.68
CA VAL A 36 -9.60 1.49 13.83
C VAL A 36 -9.72 0.50 15.00
N ARG A 37 -9.88 -0.80 14.72
CA ARG A 37 -9.86 -1.85 15.74
C ARG A 37 -8.46 -2.17 16.27
N GLY A 38 -7.40 -1.62 15.67
CA GLY A 38 -6.01 -1.91 16.04
C GLY A 38 -5.54 -3.30 15.61
N GLU A 39 -6.22 -3.94 14.66
CA GLU A 39 -5.96 -5.32 14.23
C GLU A 39 -4.97 -5.39 13.05
N VAL A 40 -4.69 -4.26 12.40
CA VAL A 40 -3.84 -4.19 11.20
C VAL A 40 -2.43 -3.77 11.58
N LYS A 41 -1.44 -4.55 11.14
CA LYS A 41 -0.02 -4.22 11.26
C LYS A 41 0.63 -4.11 9.90
N ASN A 42 1.62 -3.23 9.78
CA ASN A 42 2.51 -3.16 8.62
C ASN A 42 3.59 -4.26 8.66
N LEU A 43 4.42 -4.33 7.62
CA LEU A 43 5.53 -5.29 7.52
C LEU A 43 6.57 -5.10 8.63
N ALA A 44 6.75 -3.88 9.15
CA ALA A 44 7.55 -3.63 10.35
C ALA A 44 6.88 -4.08 11.68
N LYS A 45 5.74 -4.79 11.61
CA LYS A 45 4.94 -5.26 12.75
C LYS A 45 4.43 -4.13 13.66
N ARG A 46 4.44 -2.89 13.17
CA ARG A 46 3.89 -1.72 13.86
C ARG A 46 2.39 -1.63 13.56
N PRO A 47 1.54 -1.29 14.54
CA PRO A 47 0.13 -1.05 14.28
C PRO A 47 -0.02 0.10 13.29
N VAL A 48 -0.90 -0.07 12.32
CA VAL A 48 -1.30 1.03 11.45
C VAL A 48 -2.18 1.94 12.28
N SER A 49 -1.73 3.16 12.55
CA SER A 49 -2.40 4.09 13.48
C SER A 49 -3.28 5.13 12.79
N SER A 50 -3.25 5.18 11.46
CA SER A 50 -3.93 6.19 10.67
C SER A 50 -4.69 5.52 9.54
N GLU A 51 -5.89 6.03 9.30
CA GLU A 51 -6.70 5.64 8.16
C GLU A 51 -5.96 5.94 6.85
N LEU A 52 -6.34 5.18 5.83
CA LEU A 52 -5.80 5.29 4.50
C LEU A 52 -6.80 6.04 3.63
N ASP A 53 -6.30 7.02 2.86
CA ASP A 53 -7.10 7.67 1.81
C ASP A 53 -7.31 6.72 0.63
N GLY A 54 -6.32 5.85 0.42
CA GLY A 54 -6.32 4.85 -0.64
C GLY A 54 -5.18 3.85 -0.45
N GLY A 55 -4.96 3.01 -1.45
CA GLY A 55 -3.90 2.02 -1.38
C GLY A 55 -3.46 1.55 -2.76
N LEU A 56 -2.20 1.15 -2.86
CA LEU A 56 -1.64 0.47 -4.02
C LEU A 56 -1.43 -1.00 -3.68
N ILE A 57 -2.23 -1.87 -4.29
CA ILE A 57 -2.14 -3.31 -4.16
C ILE A 57 -1.02 -3.80 -5.07
N ARG A 58 -0.09 -4.57 -4.51
CA ARG A 58 0.92 -5.29 -5.30
C ARG A 58 0.26 -6.35 -6.19
N ALA A 59 0.81 -6.62 -7.36
CA ALA A 59 0.23 -7.56 -8.34
C ALA A 59 -0.10 -8.96 -7.77
N ASP A 60 0.61 -9.42 -6.73
CA ASP A 60 0.33 -10.68 -6.03
C ASP A 60 -0.83 -10.61 -5.01
N ARG A 61 -1.41 -9.42 -4.83
CA ARG A 61 -2.48 -9.10 -3.87
C ARG A 61 -2.15 -9.44 -2.41
N LYS A 62 -0.86 -9.55 -2.08
CA LYS A 62 -0.41 -9.86 -0.71
C LYS A 62 -0.16 -8.61 0.11
N ILE A 63 0.37 -7.57 -0.51
CA ILE A 63 0.78 -6.33 0.14
C ILE A 63 0.01 -5.16 -0.46
N LEU A 64 -0.47 -4.28 0.42
CA LEU A 64 -1.01 -2.97 0.07
C LEU A 64 -0.08 -1.88 0.61
N TYR A 65 0.35 -0.97 -0.25
CA TYR A 65 1.05 0.25 0.14
C TYR A 65 0.03 1.36 0.39
N PRO A 66 0.01 2.00 1.57
CA PRO A 66 -0.99 3.00 1.88
C PRO A 66 -0.77 4.28 1.07
N ILE A 67 -1.88 4.93 0.72
CA ILE A 67 -1.89 6.31 0.21
C ILE A 67 -2.36 7.20 1.36
N ARG A 68 -1.55 8.20 1.71
CA ARG A 68 -1.84 9.19 2.77
C ARG A 68 -1.60 10.59 2.21
N ASP A 69 -2.53 11.50 2.45
CA ASP A 69 -2.52 12.85 1.87
C ASP A 69 -2.41 12.80 0.33
N ASN A 70 -3.06 11.82 -0.30
CA ASN A 70 -2.94 11.51 -1.74
C ASN A 70 -1.50 11.15 -2.21
N ILE A 71 -0.58 10.85 -1.29
CA ILE A 71 0.80 10.45 -1.58
C ILE A 71 0.97 8.94 -1.31
N PRO A 72 1.36 8.13 -2.32
CA PRO A 72 1.68 6.72 -2.10
C PRO A 72 2.93 6.55 -1.24
N VAL A 73 2.79 5.85 -0.11
CA VAL A 73 3.91 5.51 0.77
C VAL A 73 4.57 4.24 0.25
N MET A 74 5.53 4.40 -0.65
CA MET A 74 6.30 3.30 -1.26
C MET A 74 7.50 2.89 -0.39
N LEU A 75 7.28 2.71 0.92
CA LEU A 75 8.27 2.16 1.85
C LEU A 75 7.92 0.71 2.14
N ILE A 76 8.91 -0.19 2.02
CA ILE A 76 8.73 -1.64 2.24
C ILE A 76 8.13 -1.88 3.63
N GLU A 77 8.66 -1.22 4.66
CA GLU A 77 8.23 -1.36 6.05
C GLU A 77 6.79 -0.92 6.30
N GLU A 78 6.27 0.01 5.49
CA GLU A 78 4.90 0.52 5.58
C GLU A 78 3.89 -0.33 4.80
N GLY A 79 4.35 -1.32 4.02
CA GLY A 79 3.46 -2.25 3.34
C GLY A 79 2.57 -3.01 4.33
N ILE A 80 1.30 -3.17 3.99
CA ILE A 80 0.28 -3.81 4.83
C ILE A 80 -0.06 -5.18 4.22
N PRO A 81 0.21 -6.28 4.94
CA PRO A 81 -0.24 -7.61 4.52
C PRO A 81 -1.77 -7.73 4.52
N LEU A 82 -2.35 -7.97 3.35
CA LEU A 82 -3.79 -8.07 3.15
C LEU A 82 -4.41 -9.36 3.74
N GLU A 83 -3.60 -10.36 4.05
CA GLU A 83 -4.05 -11.61 4.70
C GLU A 83 -4.67 -11.38 6.09
N GLN A 84 -4.40 -10.22 6.72
CA GLN A 84 -4.94 -9.84 8.03
C GLN A 84 -6.39 -9.35 7.98
N VAL A 85 -6.89 -8.96 6.80
CA VAL A 85 -8.20 -8.28 6.64
C VAL A 85 -9.15 -9.13 5.80
N ARG A 86 -9.05 -10.45 5.94
CA ARG A 86 -9.79 -11.44 5.14
C ARG A 86 -11.18 -11.73 5.69
#